data_AF-A0A533SR55-F1
#
_entry.id   AF-A0A533SR55-F1
#
_cell.length_a   1.000
_cell.length_b   1.000
_cell.length_c   1.000
_cell.angle_alpha   90.00
_cell.angle_beta   90.00
_cell.angle_gamma   90.00
#
_symmetry.space_group_name_H-M   'P 1'
#
loop_
_entity.id
_entity.type
_entity.pdbx_description
1 polymer ?
#
loop_
_entity_poly.entity_id
_entity_poly.type
_entity_poly.pdbx_seq_one_letter_code
_entity_poly.pdbx_strand_id
1 'polypeptide(L)'
;MRVLDPDTWPRRRHFELFRGLDYPHFGLCAEVEISAFQPAVRARGLSFTIATAYVLARAANETPEFRLRIRGAQVVEHEVVHPSFTVLNEQEVFSFCSVPYRAGLGEFAALAAERIAQVQAEPVLSDEPGQDDLLFMTSVPW
;
A
#
# COMPACT_ATOMS: atom_id res chain seq x y z
N MET A 1 -0.52 16.86 3.28
CA MET A 1 0.91 16.59 2.97
C MET A 1 1.79 17.60 3.70
N ARG A 2 2.93 17.15 4.26
CA ARG A 2 3.87 18.01 4.99
C ARG A 2 5.30 17.83 4.46
N VAL A 3 6.03 18.91 4.25
CA VAL A 3 7.47 18.86 3.98
C VAL A 3 8.20 18.70 5.32
N LEU A 4 9.11 17.75 5.42
CA LEU A 4 9.91 17.56 6.63
C LEU A 4 10.99 18.64 6.69
N ASP A 5 11.11 19.28 7.84
CA ASP A 5 12.20 20.23 8.11
C ASP A 5 13.50 19.46 8.41
N PRO A 6 14.53 19.59 7.57
CA PRO A 6 15.80 18.89 7.76
C PRO A 6 16.49 19.24 9.08
N ASP A 7 16.31 20.44 9.62
CA ASP A 7 17.01 20.89 10.83
C ASP A 7 16.38 20.29 12.10
N THR A 8 15.13 19.84 12.03
CA THR A 8 14.42 19.21 13.15
C THR A 8 14.26 17.70 13.00
N TRP A 9 14.50 17.14 11.80
CA TRP A 9 14.28 15.72 11.52
C TRP A 9 15.42 14.83 12.05
N PRO A 10 15.19 13.99 13.07
CA PRO A 10 16.27 13.20 13.70
C PRO A 10 16.95 12.21 12.75
N ARG A 11 16.23 11.76 11.70
CA ARG A 11 16.74 10.81 10.72
C ARG A 11 17.51 11.46 9.56
N ARG A 12 17.67 12.79 9.52
CA ARG A 12 18.37 13.49 8.42
C ARG A 12 19.72 12.89 8.06
N ARG A 13 20.61 12.70 9.04
CA ARG A 13 21.96 12.16 8.77
C ARG A 13 21.93 10.73 8.21
N HIS A 14 20.98 9.92 8.67
CA HIS A 14 20.78 8.56 8.17
C HIS A 14 20.24 8.59 6.74
N PHE A 15 19.26 9.45 6.47
CA PHE A 15 18.75 9.67 5.13
C PHE A 15 19.85 10.13 4.16
N GLU A 16 20.69 11.09 4.56
CA GLU A 16 21.82 11.58 3.76
C GLU A 16 22.83 10.48 3.42
N LEU A 17 23.10 9.57 4.37
CA LEU A 17 23.92 8.38 4.12
C LEU A 17 23.26 7.44 3.10
N PHE A 18 22.02 7.02 3.34
CA PHE A 18 21.34 6.02 2.52
C PHE A 18 20.99 6.53 1.12
N ARG A 19 20.61 7.81 0.95
CA ARG A 19 20.28 8.38 -0.36
C ARG A 19 21.46 8.42 -1.33
N GLY A 20 22.68 8.32 -0.82
CA GLY A 20 23.91 8.34 -1.61
C GLY A 20 24.40 6.95 -2.05
N LEU A 21 23.72 5.88 -1.62
CA LEU A 21 24.06 4.51 -2.01
C LEU A 21 23.30 4.12 -3.27
N ASP A 22 23.90 3.25 -4.10
CA ASP A 22 23.27 2.74 -5.32
C ASP A 22 22.07 1.81 -5.03
N TYR A 23 22.14 1.04 -3.92
CA TYR A 23 21.13 0.04 -3.55
C TYR A 23 20.71 0.15 -2.06
N PRO A 24 19.99 1.20 -1.65
CA PRO A 24 19.64 1.45 -0.25
C PRO A 24 18.36 0.72 0.19
N HIS A 25 18.17 -0.52 -0.26
CA HIS A 25 16.98 -1.33 0.04
C HIS A 25 17.37 -2.71 0.57
N PHE A 26 16.49 -3.27 1.39
CA PHE A 26 16.59 -4.64 1.87
C PHE A 26 15.19 -5.28 1.88
N GLY A 27 15.15 -6.60 1.72
CA GLY A 27 13.92 -7.38 1.85
C GLY A 27 13.88 -8.14 3.17
N LEU A 28 12.71 -8.23 3.77
CA LEU A 28 12.44 -9.10 4.91
C LEU A 28 11.25 -10.00 4.58
N CYS A 29 11.34 -11.26 4.98
CA CYS A 29 10.25 -12.21 4.94
C CYS A 29 10.04 -12.77 6.34
N ALA A 30 8.80 -12.84 6.79
CA ALA A 30 8.43 -13.37 8.09
C ALA A 30 7.13 -14.16 7.96
N GLU A 31 7.01 -15.24 8.73
CA GLU A 31 5.76 -15.97 8.89
C GLU A 31 4.82 -15.14 9.77
N VAL A 32 3.62 -14.87 9.26
CA VAL A 32 2.59 -14.13 9.99
C VAL A 32 1.50 -15.10 10.43
N GLU A 33 1.25 -15.15 11.74
CA GLU A 33 0.18 -15.94 12.32
C GLU A 33 -1.19 -15.33 11.95
N ILE A 34 -2.04 -16.08 11.25
CA ILE A 34 -3.35 -15.62 10.75
C ILE A 34 -4.54 -16.46 11.26
N SER A 35 -4.33 -17.36 12.22
CA SER A 35 -5.34 -18.29 12.73
C SER A 35 -6.55 -17.56 13.31
N ALA A 36 -6.36 -16.40 13.93
CA ALA A 36 -7.46 -15.54 14.38
C ALA A 36 -8.04 -14.67 13.25
N PHE A 37 -7.22 -14.28 12.28
CA PHE A 37 -7.59 -13.35 11.22
C PHE A 37 -8.52 -14.00 10.19
N GLN A 38 -8.15 -15.17 9.66
CA GLN A 38 -8.90 -15.82 8.58
C GLN A 38 -10.36 -16.15 8.98
N PRO A 39 -10.65 -16.74 10.17
CA PRO A 39 -12.04 -16.97 10.59
C PRO A 39 -12.82 -15.68 10.81
N ALA A 40 -12.17 -14.63 11.35
CA ALA A 40 -12.83 -13.34 11.59
C ALA A 40 -13.21 -12.64 10.29
N VAL A 41 -12.38 -12.73 9.24
CA VAL A 41 -12.70 -12.23 7.90
C VAL A 41 -13.90 -13.00 7.32
N ARG A 42 -13.87 -14.34 7.41
CA ARG A 42 -14.95 -15.20 6.92
C ARG A 42 -16.28 -14.94 7.63
N ALA A 43 -16.27 -14.80 8.95
CA ALA A 43 -17.46 -14.53 9.75
C ALA A 43 -18.13 -13.18 9.41
N ARG A 44 -17.36 -12.22 8.88
CA ARG A 44 -17.85 -10.91 8.43
C ARG A 44 -18.26 -10.89 6.96
N GLY A 45 -18.13 -12.02 6.23
CA GLY A 45 -18.45 -12.09 4.81
C GLY A 45 -17.54 -11.24 3.91
N LEU A 46 -16.32 -10.93 4.35
CA LEU A 46 -15.38 -10.10 3.61
C LEU A 46 -14.45 -10.94 2.72
N SER A 47 -14.04 -10.39 1.59
CA SER A 47 -12.95 -10.94 0.78
C SER A 47 -11.64 -10.93 1.58
N PHE A 48 -10.90 -12.04 1.55
CA PHE A 48 -9.60 -12.14 2.22
C PHE A 48 -8.58 -11.15 1.66
N THR A 49 -8.55 -10.97 0.34
CA THR A 49 -7.67 -9.97 -0.32
C THR A 49 -7.99 -8.55 0.16
N ILE A 50 -9.27 -8.18 0.18
CA ILE A 50 -9.71 -6.84 0.62
C ILE A 50 -9.37 -6.62 2.09
N ALA A 51 -9.65 -7.61 2.96
CA ALA A 51 -9.36 -7.50 4.38
C ALA A 51 -7.85 -7.38 4.65
N THR A 52 -7.03 -8.16 3.93
CA THR A 52 -5.56 -8.12 4.03
C THR A 52 -5.03 -6.76 3.55
N ALA A 53 -5.46 -6.28 2.38
CA ALA A 53 -5.07 -4.98 1.87
C ALA A 53 -5.44 -3.85 2.84
N TYR A 54 -6.63 -3.92 3.46
CA TYR A 54 -7.06 -2.94 4.46
C TYR A 54 -6.15 -2.91 5.69
N VAL A 55 -5.85 -4.08 6.30
CA VAL A 55 -5.05 -4.10 7.54
C VAL A 55 -3.60 -3.68 7.28
N LEU A 56 -3.03 -4.05 6.12
CA LEU A 56 -1.70 -3.59 5.71
C LEU A 56 -1.68 -2.08 5.45
N ALA A 57 -2.66 -1.56 4.70
CA ALA A 57 -2.78 -0.13 4.46
C ALA A 57 -3.00 0.65 5.75
N ARG A 58 -3.79 0.12 6.69
CA ARG A 58 -4.01 0.73 8.00
C ARG A 58 -2.72 0.80 8.81
N ALA A 59 -1.98 -0.31 8.94
CA ALA A 59 -0.71 -0.33 9.66
C ALA A 59 0.31 0.65 9.05
N ALA A 60 0.38 0.73 7.73
CA ALA A 60 1.22 1.69 7.02
C ALA A 60 0.76 3.15 7.26
N ASN A 61 -0.54 3.42 7.26
CA ASN A 61 -1.09 4.74 7.57
C ASN A 61 -1.03 5.10 9.06
N GLU A 62 -0.81 4.16 9.97
CA GLU A 62 -0.53 4.42 11.39
C GLU A 62 0.97 4.68 11.65
N THR A 63 1.85 4.37 10.68
CA THR A 63 3.31 4.49 10.80
C THR A 63 3.85 5.58 9.84
N PRO A 64 4.26 6.76 10.33
CA PRO A 64 4.66 7.90 9.50
C PRO A 64 5.74 7.59 8.46
N GLU A 65 6.68 6.71 8.77
CA GLU A 65 7.79 6.34 7.89
C GLU A 65 7.34 5.72 6.56
N PHE A 66 6.21 5.01 6.51
CA PHE A 66 5.68 4.44 5.26
C PHE A 66 5.00 5.49 4.37
N ARG A 67 4.72 6.68 4.90
CA ARG A 67 4.12 7.81 4.17
C ARG A 67 5.14 8.79 3.60
N LEU A 68 6.43 8.53 3.76
CA LEU A 68 7.50 9.42 3.28
C LEU A 68 7.81 9.20 1.80
N ARG A 69 8.04 10.29 1.05
CA ARG A 69 8.50 10.28 -0.35
C ARG A 69 9.62 11.29 -0.56
N ILE A 70 10.48 11.02 -1.55
CA ILE A 70 11.56 11.92 -1.97
C ILE A 70 11.07 12.71 -3.18
N ARG A 71 11.08 14.04 -3.09
CA ARG A 71 10.74 14.94 -4.20
C ARG A 71 11.89 15.90 -4.43
N GLY A 72 12.75 15.54 -5.39
CA GLY A 72 14.02 16.23 -5.61
C GLY A 72 14.93 16.16 -4.38
N ALA A 73 15.19 17.30 -3.76
CA ALA A 73 16.02 17.41 -2.56
C ALA A 73 15.22 17.30 -1.25
N GLN A 74 13.89 17.30 -1.31
CA GLN A 74 13.03 17.33 -0.13
C GLN A 74 12.47 15.95 0.20
N VAL A 75 12.18 15.74 1.49
CA VAL A 75 11.38 14.60 1.96
C VAL A 75 10.01 15.14 2.36
N VAL A 76 8.97 14.51 1.84
CA VAL A 76 7.58 14.86 2.12
C VAL A 76 6.87 13.70 2.79
N GLU A 77 5.95 13.99 3.69
CA GLU A 77 5.04 13.05 4.32
C GLU A 77 3.64 13.25 3.72
N HIS A 78 3.11 12.18 3.12
CA HIS A 78 1.71 12.14 2.74
C HIS A 78 0.82 12.06 3.97
N GLU A 79 -0.36 12.67 3.89
CA GLU A 79 -1.36 12.55 4.96
C GLU A 79 -1.89 11.13 5.04
N VAL A 80 -2.15 10.53 3.87
CA VAL A 80 -2.57 9.15 3.69
C VAL A 80 -1.84 8.58 2.48
N VAL A 81 -1.57 7.27 2.53
CA VAL A 81 -1.13 6.46 1.39
C VAL A 81 -2.20 5.41 1.05
N HIS A 82 -2.26 5.02 -0.22
CA HIS A 82 -3.34 4.21 -0.78
C HIS A 82 -2.84 2.84 -1.23
N PRO A 83 -3.50 1.73 -0.88
CA PRO A 83 -3.12 0.42 -1.40
C PRO A 83 -3.33 0.34 -2.91
N SER A 84 -2.32 -0.17 -3.61
CA SER A 84 -2.40 -0.62 -5.00
C SER A 84 -2.02 -2.09 -5.03
N PHE A 85 -3.00 -2.98 -5.26
CA PHE A 85 -2.79 -4.41 -5.23
C PHE A 85 -3.06 -5.08 -6.57
N THR A 86 -2.41 -6.22 -6.80
CA THR A 86 -2.61 -7.02 -8.01
C THR A 86 -3.90 -7.83 -7.93
N VAL A 87 -4.70 -7.81 -8.99
CA VAL A 87 -5.92 -8.62 -9.15
C VAL A 87 -5.77 -9.46 -10.42
N LEU A 88 -6.11 -10.74 -10.35
CA LEU A 88 -6.16 -11.60 -11.53
C LEU A 88 -7.54 -11.49 -12.22
N ASN A 89 -7.53 -11.48 -13.54
CA ASN A 89 -8.74 -11.61 -14.35
C ASN A 89 -8.97 -13.07 -14.77
N GLU A 90 -10.05 -13.32 -15.53
CA GLU A 90 -10.42 -14.65 -16.03
C GLU A 90 -9.38 -15.28 -16.97
N GLN A 91 -8.48 -14.47 -17.55
CA GLN A 91 -7.40 -14.90 -18.43
C GLN A 91 -6.10 -15.19 -17.66
N GLU A 92 -6.17 -15.21 -16.33
CA GLU A 92 -5.04 -15.43 -15.43
C GLU A 92 -3.90 -14.41 -15.58
N VAL A 93 -4.19 -13.23 -16.13
CA VAL A 93 -3.26 -12.09 -16.16
C VAL A 93 -3.61 -11.10 -15.05
N PHE A 94 -2.61 -10.35 -14.59
CA PHE A 94 -2.78 -9.39 -13.49
C PHE A 94 -3.20 -8.01 -13.99
N SER A 95 -3.82 -7.26 -13.10
CA SER A 95 -4.22 -5.86 -13.24
C SER A 95 -3.89 -5.11 -11.94
N PHE A 96 -3.47 -3.85 -12.03
CA PHE A 96 -3.26 -2.98 -10.87
C PHE A 96 -4.59 -2.43 -10.37
N CYS A 97 -4.84 -2.57 -9.07
CA CYS A 97 -6.04 -2.09 -8.40
C CYS A 97 -5.67 -1.08 -7.32
N SER A 98 -5.62 0.20 -7.69
CA SER A 98 -5.44 1.31 -6.75
C SER A 98 -6.77 1.70 -6.09
N VAL A 99 -6.81 1.57 -4.77
CA VAL A 99 -8.01 1.84 -3.96
C VAL A 99 -7.73 2.98 -2.98
N PRO A 100 -8.48 4.11 -3.04
CA PRO A 100 -8.37 5.15 -2.05
C PRO A 100 -8.61 4.62 -0.63
N TYR A 101 -7.61 4.77 0.24
CA TYR A 101 -7.71 4.33 1.62
C TYR A 101 -8.84 5.07 2.37
N ARG A 102 -9.57 4.31 3.20
CA ARG A 102 -10.56 4.82 4.14
C ARG A 102 -10.31 4.18 5.50
N ALA A 103 -10.38 4.97 6.55
CA ALA A 103 -10.16 4.48 7.91
C ALA A 103 -11.23 3.43 8.31
N GLY A 104 -12.47 3.61 7.86
CA GLY A 104 -13.55 2.65 8.06
C GLY A 104 -13.41 1.43 7.15
N LEU A 105 -13.36 0.22 7.74
CA LEU A 105 -13.28 -1.04 6.99
C LEU A 105 -14.45 -1.21 6.01
N GLY A 106 -15.68 -0.85 6.40
CA GLY A 106 -16.85 -0.98 5.53
C GLY A 106 -16.77 -0.10 4.28
N GLU A 107 -16.37 1.16 4.44
CA GLU A 107 -16.17 2.10 3.33
C GLU A 107 -15.05 1.64 2.42
N PHE A 108 -13.91 1.23 2.99
CA PHE A 108 -12.80 0.71 2.20
C PHE A 108 -13.21 -0.55 1.42
N ALA A 109 -13.91 -1.49 2.07
CA ALA A 109 -14.28 -2.75 1.45
C ALA A 109 -15.26 -2.57 0.30
N ALA A 110 -16.24 -1.67 0.43
CA ALA A 110 -17.16 -1.34 -0.65
C ALA A 110 -16.42 -0.75 -1.86
N LEU A 111 -15.53 0.22 -1.62
CA LEU A 111 -14.74 0.85 -2.69
C LEU A 111 -13.77 -0.13 -3.34
N ALA A 112 -13.12 -0.99 -2.56
CA ALA A 112 -12.22 -2.01 -3.08
C ALA A 112 -12.95 -3.02 -3.97
N ALA A 113 -14.17 -3.44 -3.58
CA ALA A 113 -14.97 -4.36 -4.39
C ALA A 113 -15.36 -3.75 -5.75
N GLU A 114 -15.77 -2.48 -5.76
CA GLU A 114 -16.06 -1.73 -7.00
C GLU A 114 -14.83 -1.65 -7.91
N ARG A 115 -13.67 -1.27 -7.35
CA ARG A 115 -12.42 -1.16 -8.11
C ARG A 115 -11.94 -2.50 -8.65
N ILE A 116 -12.05 -3.57 -7.87
CA ILE A 116 -11.73 -4.93 -8.31
C ILE A 116 -12.59 -5.31 -9.53
N ALA A 117 -13.91 -5.10 -9.45
CA ALA A 117 -14.81 -5.41 -10.56
C ALA A 117 -14.46 -4.61 -11.82
N GLN A 118 -14.12 -3.32 -11.67
CA GLN A 118 -13.67 -2.47 -12.78
C GLN A 118 -12.41 -3.02 -13.45
N VAL A 119 -11.36 -3.29 -12.68
CA VAL A 119 -10.05 -3.68 -13.23
C VAL A 119 -9.98 -5.13 -13.71
N GLN A 120 -10.96 -5.96 -13.30
CA GLN A 120 -11.17 -7.30 -13.88
C GLN A 120 -11.84 -7.24 -15.25
N ALA A 121 -12.76 -6.30 -15.45
CA ALA A 121 -13.40 -6.08 -16.74
C ALA A 121 -12.47 -5.38 -17.74
N GLU A 122 -11.68 -4.41 -17.26
CA GLU A 122 -10.73 -3.65 -18.06
C GLU A 122 -9.36 -3.58 -17.35
N PRO A 123 -8.38 -4.42 -17.77
CA PRO A 123 -7.06 -4.45 -17.14
C PRO A 123 -6.31 -3.12 -17.20
N VAL A 124 -5.69 -2.75 -16.08
CA VAL A 124 -4.88 -1.54 -15.91
C VAL A 124 -3.45 -1.96 -15.57
N LEU A 125 -2.48 -1.47 -16.35
CA LEU A 125 -1.05 -1.80 -16.20
C LEU A 125 -0.16 -0.56 -15.98
N SER A 126 -0.78 0.55 -15.60
CA SER A 126 -0.09 1.82 -15.36
C SER A 126 -0.72 2.56 -14.19
N ASP A 127 0.12 3.23 -13.40
CA ASP A 127 -0.34 4.16 -12.37
C ASP A 127 -0.64 5.54 -12.98
N GLU A 128 -1.40 6.34 -12.24
CA GLU A 128 -1.65 7.74 -12.59
C GLU A 128 -0.32 8.53 -12.64
N PRO A 129 -0.04 9.26 -13.73
CA PRO A 129 1.21 10.01 -13.87
C PRO A 129 1.44 10.98 -12.70
N GLY A 130 2.57 10.81 -12.01
CA GLY A 130 2.96 11.65 -10.88
C GLY A 130 2.35 11.24 -9.53
N GLN A 131 1.53 10.19 -9.48
CA GLN A 131 1.07 9.62 -8.22
C GLN A 131 2.20 8.88 -7.51
N ASP A 132 2.57 9.35 -6.32
CA ASP A 132 3.61 8.74 -5.49
C ASP A 132 3.08 8.29 -4.13
N ASP A 133 1.78 8.35 -3.85
CA ASP A 133 1.18 8.00 -2.55
C ASP A 133 0.69 6.55 -2.45
N LEU A 134 1.17 5.65 -3.32
CA LEU A 134 0.75 4.26 -3.37
C LEU A 134 1.57 3.35 -2.44
N LEU A 135 0.91 2.30 -1.95
CA LEU A 135 1.49 1.13 -1.30
C LEU A 135 1.28 -0.08 -2.21
N PHE A 136 2.35 -0.56 -2.84
CA PHE A 136 2.27 -1.71 -3.73
C PHE A 136 2.17 -3.02 -2.95
N MET A 137 1.20 -3.85 -3.31
CA MET A 137 0.92 -5.12 -2.65
C MET A 137 0.67 -6.20 -3.71
N THR A 138 1.35 -7.33 -3.60
CA THR A 138 1.16 -8.46 -4.54
C THR A 138 0.76 -9.69 -3.76
N SER A 139 -0.19 -10.46 -4.30
CA SER A 139 -0.55 -11.77 -3.79
C SER A 139 -0.04 -12.85 -4.74
N VAL A 140 0.67 -13.84 -4.19
CA VAL A 140 1.14 -15.02 -4.92
C VAL A 140 0.52 -16.24 -4.23
N PRO A 141 -0.65 -16.71 -4.68
CA PRO A 141 -1.44 -17.71 -3.96
C PRO A 141 -1.10 -19.18 -4.29
N TRP A 142 -0.12 -19.44 -5.17
CA TRP A 142 0.29 -20.76 -5.62
C TRP A 142 1.54 -21.28 -4.91
#